data_AF-A0AA35SMR5-F1
#
_entry.id   AF-A0AA35SMR5-F1
#
_cell.length_a   1.000
_cell.length_b   1.000
_cell.length_c   1.000
_cell.angle_alpha   90.00
_cell.angle_beta   90.00
_cell.angle_gamma   90.00
#
_symmetry.space_group_name_H-M   'P 1'
#
loop_
_entity.id
_entity.type
_entity.pdbx_description
1 polymer ?
#
loop_
_entity_poly.entity_id
_entity_poly.type
_entity_poly.pdbx_seq_one_letter_code
_entity_poly.pdbx_strand_id
1 'polypeptide(L)'
;MASLPGSQSGGGTARGRRTVYATRRVSFCAAHYLRSPQLSDEENKALFGKCFNTHGHNYVVKATVKGEAIVVKQLDHKNLDFDVPYFKQCIRYVSYTNLGWA
;
A
#
# COMPACT_ATOMS: atom_id res chain seq x y z
N MET A 1 -48.29 44.04 13.95
CA MET A 1 -47.62 43.36 12.82
C MET A 1 -46.13 43.51 13.00
N ALA A 2 -45.45 42.49 13.50
CA ALA A 2 -44.00 42.46 13.65
C ALA A 2 -43.41 41.66 12.48
N SER A 3 -42.55 42.29 11.69
CA SER A 3 -41.78 41.62 10.64
C SER A 3 -40.32 41.66 11.04
N LEU A 4 -39.75 40.51 11.41
CA LEU A 4 -38.32 40.32 11.61
C LEU A 4 -37.64 40.10 10.25
N PRO A 5 -36.44 40.66 9.98
CA PRO A 5 -35.68 40.32 8.79
C PRO A 5 -35.11 38.91 8.91
N GLY A 6 -35.38 38.08 7.90
CA GLY A 6 -34.90 36.71 7.82
C GLY A 6 -33.37 36.65 7.78
N SER A 7 -32.79 35.86 8.68
CA SER A 7 -31.41 35.45 8.61
C SER A 7 -31.25 34.55 7.38
N GLN A 8 -30.55 35.05 6.36
CA GLN A 8 -30.03 34.18 5.30
C GLN A 8 -28.92 33.34 5.92
N SER A 9 -29.25 32.10 6.29
CA SER A 9 -28.25 31.08 6.58
C SER A 9 -27.50 30.78 5.28
N GLY A 10 -26.30 31.34 5.16
CA GLY A 10 -25.36 30.98 4.11
C GLY A 10 -25.07 29.50 4.18
N GLY A 11 -25.73 28.73 3.32
CA GLY A 11 -25.52 27.30 3.13
C GLY A 11 -24.13 27.06 2.56
N GLY A 12 -23.13 27.02 3.43
CA GLY A 12 -21.81 26.51 3.11
C GLY A 12 -21.95 25.04 2.70
N THR A 13 -21.92 24.77 1.40
CA THR A 13 -21.95 23.40 0.87
C THR A 13 -20.85 22.59 1.54
N ALA A 14 -21.21 21.65 2.40
CA ALA A 14 -20.28 20.67 2.94
C ALA A 14 -19.69 19.92 1.72
N ARG A 15 -18.47 20.27 1.32
CA ARG A 15 -17.75 19.54 0.26
C ARG A 15 -17.67 18.09 0.72
N GLY A 16 -18.48 17.23 0.11
CA GLY A 16 -18.59 15.83 0.49
C GLY A 16 -17.22 15.19 0.64
N ARG A 17 -16.99 14.52 1.77
CA ARG A 17 -15.77 13.77 2.10
C ARG A 17 -15.62 12.62 1.11
N ARG A 18 -15.14 12.91 -0.09
CA ARG A 18 -14.87 11.90 -1.13
C ARG A 18 -13.71 11.05 -0.65
N THR A 19 -13.89 9.74 -0.56
CA THR A 19 -12.78 8.82 -0.32
C THR A 19 -12.01 8.59 -1.62
N VAL A 20 -10.69 8.52 -1.53
CA VAL A 20 -9.75 8.25 -2.61
C VAL A 20 -8.74 7.20 -2.18
N TYR A 21 -8.13 6.56 -3.17
CA TYR A 21 -7.09 5.56 -2.98
C TYR A 21 -5.82 5.99 -3.72
N ALA A 22 -4.67 5.91 -3.06
CA ALA A 22 -3.38 6.16 -3.67
C ALA A 22 -2.53 4.89 -3.56
N THR A 23 -1.95 4.44 -4.66
CA THR A 23 -1.17 3.19 -4.72
C THR A 23 0.27 3.48 -5.13
N ARG A 24 1.24 3.03 -4.33
CA ARG A 24 2.65 2.99 -4.72
C ARG A 24 3.02 1.58 -5.18
N ARG A 25 3.63 1.48 -6.36
CA ARG A 25 4.16 0.23 -6.92
C ARG A 25 5.68 0.20 -6.79
N VAL A 26 6.23 -0.88 -6.26
CA VAL A 26 7.66 -1.13 -6.17
C VAL A 26 7.94 -2.51 -6.78
N SER A 27 9.06 -2.67 -7.48
CA SER A 27 9.50 -3.98 -7.99
C SER A 27 10.85 -4.34 -7.38
N PHE A 28 11.07 -5.62 -7.09
CA PHE A 28 12.35 -6.12 -6.60
C PHE A 28 12.56 -7.57 -7.02
N CYS A 29 13.80 -8.01 -7.07
CA CYS A 29 14.16 -9.39 -7.39
C CYS A 29 14.52 -10.14 -6.11
N ALA A 30 14.01 -11.35 -5.91
CA ALA A 30 14.41 -12.19 -4.78
C ALA A 30 14.38 -13.67 -5.16
N ALA A 31 15.29 -14.44 -4.55
CA ALA A 31 15.24 -15.90 -4.54
C ALA A 31 14.54 -16.41 -3.27
N HIS A 32 14.03 -17.64 -3.33
CA HIS A 32 13.47 -18.38 -2.20
C HIS A 32 13.29 -19.88 -2.52
N TYR A 33 12.82 -20.65 -1.53
CA TYR A 33 12.29 -22.00 -1.68
C TYR A 33 11.05 -22.16 -0.79
N LEU A 34 10.18 -23.12 -1.10
CA LEU A 34 9.01 -23.42 -0.28
C LEU A 34 9.23 -24.72 0.50
N ARG A 35 9.25 -24.62 1.83
CA ARG A 35 9.32 -25.75 2.77
C ARG A 35 8.50 -25.44 4.02
N SER A 36 7.78 -26.43 4.53
CA SER A 36 7.16 -26.41 5.85
C SER A 36 8.01 -27.23 6.80
N PRO A 37 8.38 -26.70 7.98
CA PRO A 37 9.14 -27.44 8.99
C PRO A 37 8.30 -28.54 9.67
N GLN A 38 6.98 -28.57 9.45
CA GLN A 38 6.09 -29.60 9.97
C GLN A 38 5.95 -30.81 9.03
N LEU A 39 6.53 -30.77 7.83
CA LEU A 39 6.46 -31.82 6.82
C LEU A 39 7.84 -32.45 6.60
N SER A 40 7.86 -33.74 6.26
CA SER A 40 9.07 -34.40 5.76
C SER A 40 9.52 -33.81 4.41
N ASP A 41 10.75 -34.13 3.98
CA ASP A 41 11.27 -33.67 2.70
C ASP A 41 10.49 -34.25 1.52
N GLU A 42 10.03 -35.50 1.63
CA GLU A 42 9.20 -36.17 0.63
C GLU A 42 7.83 -35.50 0.50
N GLU A 43 7.18 -35.20 1.62
CA GLU A 43 5.91 -34.48 1.65
C GLU A 43 6.05 -33.05 1.12
N ASN A 44 7.12 -32.35 1.50
CA ASN A 44 7.44 -31.03 0.97
C ASN A 44 7.67 -31.05 -0.54
N LYS A 45 8.43 -32.02 -1.05
CA LYS A 45 8.66 -32.21 -2.50
C LYS A 45 7.36 -32.52 -3.23
N ALA A 46 6.51 -33.37 -2.68
CA ALA A 46 5.22 -33.71 -3.27
C ALA A 46 4.28 -32.49 -3.31
N LEU A 47 4.24 -31.69 -2.24
CA LEU A 47 3.37 -30.52 -2.12
C LEU A 47 3.85 -29.34 -2.97
N PHE A 48 5.14 -28.97 -2.86
CA PHE A 48 5.68 -27.77 -3.49
C PHE A 48 6.32 -28.03 -4.86
N GLY A 49 6.52 -29.29 -5.25
CA GLY A 49 7.08 -29.67 -6.54
C GLY A 49 8.41 -28.98 -6.84
N LYS A 50 8.51 -28.31 -8.00
CA LYS A 50 9.74 -27.58 -8.39
C LYS A 50 10.07 -26.43 -7.44
N CYS A 51 9.08 -25.84 -6.77
CA CYS A 51 9.26 -24.73 -5.84
C CYS A 51 9.88 -25.16 -4.50
N PHE A 52 9.98 -26.47 -4.23
CA PHE A 52 10.75 -27.02 -3.11
C PHE A 52 12.25 -26.66 -3.19
N ASN A 53 12.76 -26.49 -4.41
CA ASN A 53 14.14 -26.09 -4.67
C ASN A 53 14.24 -24.56 -4.74
N THR A 54 15.47 -24.04 -4.55
CA THR A 54 15.76 -22.62 -4.69
C THR A 54 15.45 -22.14 -6.10
N HIS A 55 14.70 -21.04 -6.19
CA HIS A 55 14.34 -20.37 -7.44
C HIS A 55 14.13 -18.88 -7.17
N GLY A 56 13.94 -18.06 -8.21
CA GLY A 56 13.81 -16.61 -8.07
C GLY A 56 12.70 -15.99 -8.89
N HIS A 57 12.30 -14.79 -8.48
CA HIS A 57 11.20 -14.02 -9.08
C HIS A 57 11.52 -12.53 -9.09
N ASN A 58 10.87 -11.83 -10.03
CA ASN A 58 10.79 -10.38 -10.07
C ASN A 58 9.43 -9.97 -9.49
N TYR A 59 9.40 -9.70 -8.20
CA TYR A 59 8.19 -9.33 -7.46
C TYR A 59 7.76 -7.90 -7.75
N VAL A 60 6.46 -7.68 -7.69
CA VAL A 60 5.83 -6.36 -7.72
C VAL A 60 4.95 -6.21 -6.49
N VAL A 61 5.29 -5.27 -5.61
CA VAL A 61 4.48 -4.90 -4.44
C VAL A 61 3.70 -3.64 -4.74
N LYS A 62 2.41 -3.66 -4.46
CA LYS A 62 1.51 -2.50 -4.54
C LYS A 62 0.99 -2.20 -3.15
N ALA A 63 1.41 -1.07 -2.58
CA ALA A 63 0.92 -0.57 -1.31
C ALA A 63 -0.15 0.50 -1.57
N THR A 64 -1.38 0.26 -1.13
CA THR A 64 -2.52 1.14 -1.35
C THR A 64 -2.97 1.76 -0.03
N VAL A 65 -3.03 3.09 0.02
CA VAL A 65 -3.63 3.83 1.13
C VAL A 65 -5.02 4.34 0.73
N LYS A 66 -5.93 4.38 1.69
CA LYS A 66 -7.29 4.94 1.56
C LYS A 66 -7.36 6.21 2.41
N GLY A 67 -7.86 7.31 1.84
CA GLY A 67 -7.97 8.58 2.54
C GLY A 67 -9.03 9.48 1.96
N GLU A 68 -9.21 10.67 2.53
CA GLU A 68 -10.12 11.68 1.98
C GLU A 68 -9.47 12.47 0.84
N ALA A 69 -10.28 12.88 -0.12
CA ALA A 69 -9.87 13.62 -1.31
C ALA A 69 -9.21 14.96 -0.95
N ILE A 70 -9.61 15.57 0.17
CA ILE A 70 -9.01 16.81 0.66
C ILE A 70 -7.55 16.58 1.05
N VAL A 71 -7.23 15.42 1.64
CA VAL A 71 -5.86 15.02 2.00
C VAL A 71 -5.04 14.74 0.75
N VAL A 72 -5.60 14.03 -0.24
CA VAL A 72 -4.86 13.69 -1.47
C VAL A 72 -4.66 14.88 -2.41
N LYS A 73 -5.54 15.89 -2.39
CA LYS A 73 -5.30 17.15 -3.13
C LYS A 73 -4.02 17.86 -2.70
N GLN A 74 -3.61 17.72 -1.44
CA GLN A 74 -2.34 18.29 -0.96
C GLN A 74 -1.11 17.55 -1.50
N LEU A 75 -1.33 16.36 -2.07
CA LEU A 75 -0.31 15.50 -2.67
C LEU A 75 -0.31 15.59 -4.20
N ASP A 76 -1.27 16.30 -4.80
CA ASP A 76 -1.36 16.50 -6.23
C ASP A 76 -0.15 17.33 -6.73
N HIS A 77 0.47 16.89 -7.81
CA HIS A 77 1.73 17.47 -8.32
C HIS A 77 2.90 17.50 -7.31
N LYS A 78 2.89 16.63 -6.30
CA LYS A 78 4.01 16.42 -5.38
C LYS A 78 4.67 15.07 -5.64
N ASN A 79 5.99 15.02 -5.50
CA ASN A 79 6.68 13.75 -5.45
C ASN A 79 6.44 13.12 -4.07
N LEU A 80 5.67 12.04 -4.02
CA LEU A 80 5.32 11.37 -2.76
C LEU A 80 6.55 10.97 -1.94
N ASP A 81 7.66 10.65 -2.59
CA ASP A 81 8.85 10.13 -1.91
C ASP A 81 9.73 11.23 -1.31
N PHE A 82 9.72 12.43 -1.90
CA PHE A 82 10.57 13.55 -1.49
C PHE A 82 9.81 14.65 -0.76
N ASP A 83 8.58 14.94 -1.21
CA ASP A 83 7.81 16.09 -0.77
C ASP A 83 6.81 15.75 0.34
N VAL A 84 6.59 14.47 0.63
CA VAL A 84 5.59 14.03 1.61
C VAL A 84 6.26 13.27 2.76
N PRO A 85 6.42 13.91 3.95
CA PRO A 85 7.13 13.34 5.08
C PRO A 85 6.64 11.96 5.52
N TYR A 86 5.34 11.70 5.39
CA TYR A 86 4.72 10.41 5.69
C TYR A 86 5.26 9.28 4.79
N PHE A 87 5.33 9.51 3.47
CA PHE A 87 5.75 8.49 2.50
C PHE A 87 7.26 8.31 2.39
N LYS A 88 8.05 9.29 2.85
CA LYS A 88 9.51 9.20 2.98
C LYS A 88 9.96 8.03 3.88
N GLN A 89 9.11 7.58 4.79
CA GLN A 89 9.42 6.52 5.75
C GLN A 89 8.76 5.18 5.43
N CYS A 90 7.70 5.15 4.60
CA CYS A 90 6.90 3.94 4.40
C CYS A 90 7.61 2.84 3.60
N ILE A 91 8.53 3.16 2.69
CA ILE A 91 9.32 2.15 1.96
C ILE A 91 10.72 2.72 1.70
N ARG A 92 11.55 2.77 2.76
CA ARG A 92 12.93 3.30 2.65
C ARG A 92 13.94 2.23 2.21
N TYR A 93 13.59 0.95 2.32
CA TYR A 93 14.47 -0.17 1.96
C TYR A 93 13.63 -1.43 1.70
N VAL A 94 13.78 -2.05 0.53
CA VAL A 94 13.39 -3.45 0.31
C VAL A 94 14.70 -4.20 0.19
N SER A 95 15.09 -4.92 1.25
CA SER A 95 16.34 -5.67 1.28
C SER A 95 16.28 -6.86 0.31
N TYR A 96 17.31 -7.01 -0.51
CA TYR A 96 17.53 -8.12 -1.45
C TYR A 96 18.04 -9.38 -0.75
N THR A 97 17.38 -9.81 0.32
CA THR A 97 17.76 -11.02 1.04
C THR A 97 16.58 -11.97 1.07
N ASN A 98 16.79 -13.14 0.43
CA ASN A 98 16.02 -14.38 0.48
C ASN A 98 14.74 -14.30 1.33
N LEU A 99 13.55 -14.35 0.70
CA LEU A 99 12.27 -14.34 1.43
C LEU A 99 11.96 -15.66 2.17
N GLY A 100 12.96 -16.53 2.36
CA GLY A 100 12.89 -17.61 3.33
C GLY A 100 12.93 -17.01 4.73
N TRP A 101 11.81 -17.02 5.42
CA TRP A 101 11.66 -16.36 6.72
C TRP A 101 12.63 -16.87 7.79
N ALA A 102 12.81 -15.98 8.77
CA ALA A 102 13.29 -16.13 10.15
C ALA A 102 13.22 -17.51 10.79
#